data_AF-A0A1G8XJ18-F1
#
_entry.id   AF-A0A1G8XJ18-F1
#
_cell.length_a   1.000
_cell.length_b   1.000
_cell.length_c   1.000
_cell.angle_alpha   90.00
_cell.angle_beta   90.00
_cell.angle_gamma   90.00
#
_symmetry.space_group_name_H-M   'P 1'
#
loop_
_entity.id
_entity.type
_entity.pdbx_description
1 polymer ?
#
loop_
_entity_poly.entity_id
_entity_poly.type
_entity_poly.pdbx_seq_one_letter_code
_entity_poly.pdbx_strand_id
1 'polypeptide(L)'
;MHEVPLPGGLVNRVVRVGDTVRRTPPPRADFVAALLELFEARGWDGAPRHLGRDGDGREVLTYLPGHVAWEPEQPADVLSDESLAAAARLVRRFHDLTAGTDLAGTAEVVCHNDLAPKNTVYRMTDRGRRPAAFIDWDLAAPGRRIHDVAHVCWQFLCLGPGAEPAEAGRRMRLVADAYGLEGRSGLVETVLWWQERCGRGIARAADAGDAAMARLRGAGVLEEIRAAYDWTALHRATLERALR
;
A
#
# COMPACT_ATOMS: atom_id res chain seq x y z
N MET A 1 23.06 -18.76 11.73
CA MET A 1 21.77 -18.11 12.09
C MET A 1 20.65 -18.84 11.34
N HIS A 2 19.50 -19.05 11.98
CA HIS A 2 18.38 -19.79 11.39
C HIS A 2 17.50 -18.86 10.54
N GLU A 3 17.25 -19.24 9.27
CA GLU A 3 16.33 -18.51 8.39
C GLU A 3 14.91 -19.05 8.53
N VAL A 4 13.95 -18.17 8.80
CA VAL A 4 12.52 -18.51 8.89
C VAL A 4 11.80 -17.89 7.70
N PRO A 5 11.19 -18.67 6.79
CA PRO A 5 10.35 -18.12 5.74
C PRO A 5 9.20 -17.29 6.31
N LEU A 6 8.98 -16.09 5.76
CA LEU A 6 7.82 -15.27 6.09
C LEU A 6 6.69 -15.52 5.08
N PRO A 7 5.44 -15.76 5.53
CA PRO A 7 4.30 -15.91 4.64
C PRO A 7 3.86 -14.56 4.04
N GLY A 8 2.99 -14.59 3.02
CA GLY A 8 2.42 -13.39 2.40
C GLY A 8 3.21 -12.77 1.23
N GLY A 9 4.47 -13.17 1.03
CA GLY A 9 5.26 -12.78 -0.14
C GLY A 9 4.78 -13.49 -1.41
N LEU A 10 3.87 -12.88 -2.17
CA LEU A 10 3.30 -13.47 -3.40
C LEU A 10 4.32 -13.59 -4.54
N VAL A 11 5.36 -12.74 -4.54
CA VAL A 11 6.30 -12.58 -5.66
C VAL A 11 7.73 -13.01 -5.30
N ASN A 12 8.23 -12.64 -4.11
CA ASN A 12 9.62 -12.84 -3.70
C ASN A 12 9.73 -13.72 -2.44
N ARG A 13 10.78 -14.56 -2.37
CA ARG A 13 11.12 -15.31 -1.14
C ARG A 13 11.67 -14.34 -0.10
N VAL A 14 10.94 -14.16 0.99
CA VAL A 14 11.33 -13.31 2.11
C VAL A 14 11.61 -14.19 3.33
N VAL A 15 12.76 -14.00 3.97
CA VAL A 15 13.14 -14.76 5.16
C VAL A 15 13.47 -13.84 6.32
N ARG A 16 13.04 -14.20 7.53
CA ARG A 16 13.44 -13.56 8.77
C ARG A 16 14.70 -14.23 9.33
N VAL A 17 15.64 -13.42 9.78
CA VAL A 17 16.84 -13.85 10.50
C VAL A 17 17.04 -12.96 11.71
N GLY A 18 16.76 -13.49 12.91
CA GLY A 18 16.74 -12.69 14.14
C GLY A 18 15.74 -11.53 14.02
N ASP A 19 16.25 -10.30 14.15
CA ASP A 19 15.47 -9.06 14.04
C ASP A 19 15.60 -8.40 12.66
N THR A 20 15.98 -9.18 11.64
CA THR A 20 16.12 -8.71 10.26
C THR A 20 15.30 -9.52 9.29
N VAL A 21 15.01 -8.92 8.14
CA VAL A 21 14.38 -9.53 6.97
C VAL A 21 15.37 -9.49 5.82
N ARG A 22 15.49 -10.61 5.11
CA ARG A 22 16.30 -10.73 3.89
C ARG A 22 15.39 -11.00 2.71
N ARG A 23 15.54 -10.20 1.65
CA ARG A 23 14.73 -10.29 0.43
C ARG A 23 15.59 -10.00 -0.80
N THR A 24 15.11 -10.42 -1.96
CA THR A 24 15.69 -9.97 -3.23
C THR A 24 15.56 -8.44 -3.32
N PRO A 25 16.64 -7.70 -3.62
CA PRO A 25 16.56 -6.26 -3.82
C PRO A 25 15.61 -5.91 -4.97
N PRO A 26 14.81 -4.84 -4.85
CA PRO A 26 13.93 -4.43 -5.93
C PRO A 26 14.69 -3.81 -7.12
N PRO A 27 14.05 -3.68 -8.30
CA PRO A 27 14.67 -3.04 -9.46
C PRO A 27 15.20 -1.62 -9.21
N ARG A 28 14.61 -0.89 -8.26
CA ARG A 28 15.03 0.46 -7.85
C ARG A 28 15.57 0.49 -6.42
N ALA A 29 16.39 -0.51 -6.07
CA ALA A 29 16.95 -0.68 -4.71
C ALA A 29 17.58 0.60 -4.14
N ASP A 30 18.34 1.35 -4.94
CA ASP A 30 19.02 2.55 -4.45
C ASP A 30 18.02 3.67 -4.08
N PHE A 31 16.94 3.82 -4.85
CA PHE A 31 15.87 4.78 -4.53
C PHE A 31 15.13 4.37 -3.24
N VAL A 32 14.83 3.07 -3.10
CA VAL A 32 14.14 2.55 -1.90
C VAL A 32 15.04 2.69 -0.68
N ALA A 33 16.33 2.36 -0.77
CA ALA A 33 17.30 2.54 0.30
C ALA A 33 17.36 4.01 0.75
N ALA A 34 17.53 4.94 -0.19
CA ALA A 34 17.57 6.38 0.11
C ALA A 34 16.27 6.88 0.78
N LEU A 35 15.11 6.34 0.38
CA LEU A 35 13.83 6.67 0.99
C LEU A 35 13.73 6.16 2.44
N LEU A 36 14.14 4.91 2.69
CA LEU A 36 14.13 4.33 4.04
C LEU A 36 15.15 5.01 4.95
N GLU A 37 16.32 5.38 4.42
CA GLU A 37 17.33 6.19 5.12
C GLU A 37 16.81 7.58 5.48
N LEU A 38 16.06 8.23 4.58
CA LEU A 38 15.38 9.50 4.88
C LEU A 38 14.41 9.34 6.05
N PHE A 39 13.62 8.26 6.08
CA PHE A 39 12.69 8.00 7.18
C PHE A 39 13.41 7.78 8.52
N GLU A 40 14.48 6.99 8.52
CA GLU A 40 15.33 6.79 9.71
C GLU A 40 15.95 8.10 10.18
N ALA A 41 16.52 8.90 9.27
CA ALA A 41 17.12 10.20 9.58
C ALA A 41 16.11 11.20 10.16
N ARG A 42 14.82 11.06 9.82
CA ARG A 42 13.72 11.87 10.36
C ARG A 42 13.08 11.26 11.61
N GLY A 43 13.58 10.12 12.09
CA GLY A 43 13.08 9.44 13.28
C GLY A 43 11.66 8.88 13.12
N TRP A 44 11.22 8.61 11.89
CA TRP A 44 9.89 8.07 11.62
C TRP A 44 9.91 6.55 11.58
N ASP A 45 9.12 5.92 12.45
CA ASP A 45 9.09 4.46 12.67
C ASP A 45 8.03 3.74 11.81
N GLY A 46 7.42 4.44 10.86
CA GLY A 46 6.36 3.91 10.00
C GLY A 46 6.84 3.10 8.79
N ALA A 47 8.12 2.73 8.75
CA ALA A 47 8.74 1.91 7.71
C ALA A 47 9.89 1.08 8.31
N PRO A 48 10.31 -0.04 7.67
CA PRO A 48 11.52 -0.74 8.08
C PRO A 48 12.76 0.11 7.80
N ARG A 49 13.84 -0.11 8.57
CA ARG A 49 15.14 0.52 8.29
C ARG A 49 15.94 -0.32 7.31
N HIS A 50 16.65 0.33 6.41
CA HIS A 50 17.58 -0.31 5.49
C HIS A 50 18.91 -0.59 6.22
N LEU A 51 19.37 -1.84 6.21
CA LEU A 51 20.59 -2.29 6.89
C LEU A 51 21.69 -2.70 5.91
N GLY A 52 21.54 -2.33 4.63
CA GLY A 52 22.45 -2.68 3.56
C GLY A 52 22.13 -4.03 2.92
N ARG A 53 23.20 -4.75 2.54
CA ARG A 53 23.11 -6.06 1.88
C ARG A 53 23.91 -7.12 2.63
N ASP A 54 23.45 -8.36 2.56
CA ASP A 54 24.20 -9.49 3.10
C ASP A 54 25.26 -10.03 2.10
N GLY A 55 26.00 -11.06 2.51
CA GLY A 55 27.05 -11.67 1.68
C GLY A 55 26.54 -12.34 0.39
N ASP A 56 25.24 -12.60 0.28
CA ASP A 56 24.60 -13.16 -0.92
C ASP A 56 23.99 -12.06 -1.81
N GLY A 57 24.22 -10.78 -1.45
CA GLY A 57 23.69 -9.63 -2.16
C GLY A 57 22.20 -9.34 -1.90
N ARG A 58 21.57 -10.02 -0.93
CA ARG A 58 20.17 -9.78 -0.55
C ARG A 58 20.06 -8.48 0.22
N GLU A 59 18.95 -7.78 0.02
CA GLU A 59 18.63 -6.62 0.84
C GLU A 59 18.33 -7.06 2.28
N VAL A 60 18.87 -6.33 3.26
CA VAL A 60 18.64 -6.56 4.68
C VAL A 60 17.85 -5.38 5.25
N LEU A 61 16.67 -5.66 5.80
CA LEU A 61 15.80 -4.69 6.44
C LEU A 61 15.58 -5.06 7.91
N THR A 62 15.18 -4.12 8.76
CA THR A 62 14.71 -4.47 10.11
C THR A 62 13.38 -5.23 10.05
N TYR A 63 13.24 -6.26 10.87
CA TYR A 63 11.96 -6.92 11.10
C TYR A 63 11.05 -6.04 11.97
N LEU A 64 9.80 -5.87 11.55
CA LEU A 64 8.78 -5.12 12.28
C LEU A 64 7.82 -6.09 12.97
N PRO A 65 7.80 -6.16 14.31
CA PRO A 65 6.87 -7.03 15.01
C PRO A 65 5.45 -6.49 14.89
N GLY A 66 4.52 -7.38 14.54
CA GLY A 66 3.10 -7.07 14.42
C GLY A 66 2.33 -8.10 13.59
N HIS A 67 1.04 -7.85 13.45
CA HIS A 67 0.13 -8.59 12.57
C HIS A 67 0.21 -8.01 11.15
N VAL A 68 0.36 -8.84 10.13
CA VAL A 68 0.26 -8.41 8.73
C VAL A 68 -1.00 -9.01 8.15
N ALA A 69 -1.86 -8.19 7.56
CA ALA A 69 -3.18 -8.61 7.09
C ALA A 69 -3.12 -9.20 5.67
N TRP A 70 -2.38 -10.30 5.50
CA TRP A 70 -2.15 -10.97 4.21
C TRP A 70 -3.10 -12.14 3.92
N GLU A 71 -3.83 -12.63 4.92
CA GLU A 71 -4.82 -13.70 4.76
C GLU A 71 -6.20 -13.14 4.30
N PRO A 72 -7.07 -13.93 3.68
CA PRO A 72 -8.40 -13.46 3.26
C PRO A 72 -9.28 -13.02 4.43
N GLU A 73 -9.25 -13.76 5.53
CA GLU A 73 -9.99 -13.47 6.74
C GLU A 73 -9.11 -12.67 7.69
N GLN A 74 -9.61 -11.51 8.13
CA GLN A 74 -8.89 -10.61 9.01
C GLN A 74 -9.69 -10.32 10.26
N PRO A 75 -9.03 -10.13 11.41
CA PRO A 75 -9.68 -9.60 12.60
C PRO A 75 -10.43 -8.30 12.28
N ALA A 76 -11.67 -8.18 12.76
CA ALA A 76 -12.56 -7.07 12.40
C ALA A 76 -11.97 -5.68 12.74
N ASP A 77 -11.06 -5.61 13.71
CA ASP A 77 -10.40 -4.38 14.11
C ASP A 77 -9.37 -3.85 13.09
N VAL A 78 -8.87 -4.70 12.18
CA VAL A 78 -7.93 -4.32 11.10
C VAL A 78 -8.52 -3.27 10.16
N LEU A 79 -9.80 -3.42 9.78
CA LEU A 79 -10.52 -2.52 8.86
C LEU A 79 -11.61 -1.71 9.57
N SER A 80 -11.47 -1.53 10.89
CA SER A 80 -12.30 -0.59 11.65
C SER A 80 -12.09 0.84 11.18
N ASP A 81 -13.08 1.71 11.39
CA ASP A 81 -13.01 3.13 11.00
C ASP A 81 -11.82 3.83 11.68
N GLU A 82 -11.52 3.51 12.94
CA GLU A 82 -10.35 4.03 13.63
C GLU A 82 -9.02 3.57 13.03
N SER A 83 -8.95 2.31 12.57
CA SER A 83 -7.77 1.76 11.90
C SER A 83 -7.58 2.39 10.52
N LEU A 84 -8.67 2.54 9.74
CA LEU A 84 -8.66 3.23 8.45
C LEU A 84 -8.19 4.68 8.59
N ALA A 85 -8.72 5.41 9.57
CA ALA A 85 -8.31 6.79 9.83
C ALA A 85 -6.83 6.85 10.30
N ALA A 86 -6.36 5.87 11.06
CA ALA A 86 -4.95 5.77 11.44
C ALA A 86 -4.04 5.48 10.25
N ALA A 87 -4.46 4.63 9.30
CA ALA A 87 -3.73 4.36 8.07
C ALA A 87 -3.60 5.63 7.24
N ALA A 88 -4.70 6.36 7.04
CA ALA A 88 -4.71 7.64 6.33
C ALA A 88 -3.75 8.67 6.95
N ARG A 89 -3.73 8.78 8.28
CA ARG A 89 -2.75 9.64 8.99
C ARG A 89 -1.32 9.15 8.84
N LEU A 90 -1.08 7.83 8.85
CA LEU A 90 0.25 7.26 8.63
C LEU A 90 0.76 7.60 7.23
N VAL A 91 -0.11 7.55 6.21
CA VAL A 91 0.20 7.99 4.84
C VAL A 91 0.55 9.46 4.80
N ARG A 92 -0.27 10.31 5.44
CA ARG A 92 -0.02 11.75 5.51
C ARG A 92 1.37 12.08 6.08
N ARG A 93 1.81 11.36 7.12
CA ARG A 93 3.11 11.59 7.74
C ARG A 93 4.27 11.35 6.77
N PHE A 94 4.32 10.25 6.04
CA PHE A 94 5.45 10.02 5.13
C PHE A 94 5.41 10.91 3.89
N HIS A 95 4.20 11.26 3.43
CA HIS A 95 4.03 12.29 2.42
C HIS A 95 4.63 13.63 2.86
N ASP A 96 4.38 14.06 4.10
CA ASP A 96 4.93 15.31 4.62
C ASP A 96 6.45 15.24 4.84
N LEU A 97 7.01 14.07 5.16
CA LEU A 97 8.46 13.87 5.27
C LEU A 97 9.19 13.97 3.92
N THR A 98 8.52 13.57 2.83
CA THR A 98 9.10 13.48 1.48
C THR A 98 8.84 14.71 0.63
N ALA A 99 7.83 15.51 0.99
CA ALA A 99 7.51 16.76 0.30
C ALA A 99 8.73 17.71 0.25
N GLY A 100 9.04 18.22 -0.93
CA GLY A 100 10.16 19.15 -1.16
C GLY A 100 11.56 18.55 -1.02
N THR A 101 11.67 17.22 -0.92
CA THR A 101 12.98 16.53 -0.95
C THR A 101 13.39 16.22 -2.38
N ASP A 102 14.69 16.01 -2.61
CA ASP A 102 15.21 15.58 -3.92
C ASP A 102 14.56 14.27 -4.39
N LEU A 103 14.20 13.38 -3.46
CA LEU A 103 13.49 12.13 -3.77
C LEU A 103 12.10 12.36 -4.36
N ALA A 104 11.42 13.44 -4.00
CA ALA A 104 10.13 13.81 -4.60
C ALA A 104 10.31 14.57 -5.93
N GLY A 105 11.49 15.12 -6.22
CA GLY A 105 11.75 15.91 -7.42
C GLY A 105 10.75 17.06 -7.56
N THR A 106 10.09 17.13 -8.72
CA THR A 106 9.03 18.13 -9.00
C THR A 106 7.63 17.66 -8.61
N ALA A 107 7.48 16.44 -8.10
CA ALA A 107 6.20 15.93 -7.65
C ALA A 107 5.85 16.46 -6.26
N GLU A 108 4.60 16.24 -5.83
CA GLU A 108 4.16 16.70 -4.52
C GLU A 108 4.88 15.98 -3.38
N VAL A 109 5.07 14.67 -3.54
CA VAL A 109 5.59 13.73 -2.52
C VAL A 109 6.20 12.49 -3.18
N VAL A 110 6.81 11.61 -2.39
CA VAL A 110 7.02 10.22 -2.80
C VAL A 110 5.79 9.41 -2.39
N CYS A 111 5.11 8.81 -3.35
CA CYS A 111 4.02 7.85 -3.13
C CYS A 111 4.59 6.44 -2.94
N HIS A 112 3.90 5.62 -2.15
CA HIS A 112 4.18 4.20 -1.97
C HIS A 112 3.70 3.36 -3.17
N ASN A 113 2.58 3.72 -3.80
CA ASN A 113 2.00 3.05 -4.98
C ASN A 113 1.56 1.57 -4.79
N ASP A 114 1.53 1.05 -3.56
CA ASP A 114 1.04 -0.30 -3.25
C ASP A 114 0.47 -0.41 -1.82
N LEU A 115 -0.27 0.62 -1.41
CA LEU A 115 -0.88 0.67 -0.08
C LEU A 115 -2.07 -0.29 0.00
N ALA A 116 -1.90 -1.39 0.73
CA ALA A 116 -2.92 -2.39 0.99
C ALA A 116 -2.77 -2.98 2.40
N PRO A 117 -3.83 -3.62 2.96
CA PRO A 117 -3.74 -4.29 4.27
C PRO A 117 -2.60 -5.32 4.34
N LYS A 118 -2.36 -6.06 3.26
CA LYS A 118 -1.26 -7.05 3.15
C LYS A 118 0.15 -6.44 3.23
N ASN A 119 0.28 -5.14 2.97
CA ASN A 119 1.54 -4.39 3.04
C ASN A 119 1.59 -3.48 4.29
N THR A 120 0.77 -3.79 5.29
CA THR A 120 0.65 -3.00 6.52
C THR A 120 0.90 -3.87 7.74
N VAL A 121 1.81 -3.42 8.61
CA VAL A 121 2.06 -4.03 9.92
C VAL A 121 1.18 -3.36 10.95
N TYR A 122 0.32 -4.13 11.60
CA TYR A 122 -0.58 -3.70 12.67
C TYR A 122 -0.05 -4.10 14.03
N ARG A 123 -0.17 -3.21 15.02
CA ARG A 123 0.12 -3.50 16.42
C ARG A 123 -1.14 -3.43 17.26
N MET A 124 -1.23 -4.29 18.26
CA MET A 124 -2.32 -4.25 19.24
C MET A 124 -2.19 -2.99 20.10
N THR A 125 -3.31 -2.28 20.28
CA THR A 125 -3.46 -1.14 21.20
C THR A 125 -4.61 -1.43 22.16
N ASP A 126 -4.82 -0.53 23.13
CA ASP A 126 -6.01 -0.53 24.00
C ASP A 126 -7.34 -0.44 23.22
N ARG A 127 -7.29 0.06 21.98
CA ARG A 127 -8.44 0.21 21.08
C ARG A 127 -8.47 -0.80 19.93
N GLY A 128 -7.70 -1.89 20.04
CA GLY A 128 -7.54 -2.91 19.00
C GLY A 128 -6.34 -2.68 18.09
N ARG A 129 -6.23 -3.44 16.99
CA ARG A 129 -5.13 -3.32 16.03
C ARG A 129 -5.10 -1.96 15.35
N ARG A 130 -3.92 -1.34 15.25
CA ARG A 130 -3.69 -0.09 14.51
C ARG A 130 -2.47 -0.21 13.60
N PRO A 131 -2.50 0.41 12.41
CA PRO A 131 -1.37 0.39 11.49
C PRO A 131 -0.19 1.11 12.14
N ALA A 132 0.92 0.39 12.26
CA ALA A 132 2.16 0.91 12.83
C ALA A 132 3.15 1.30 11.73
N ALA A 133 3.23 0.51 10.65
CA ALA A 133 4.18 0.74 9.57
C ALA A 133 3.69 0.15 8.23
N PHE A 134 4.17 0.73 7.14
CA PHE A 134 4.06 0.16 5.80
C PHE A 134 5.34 -0.57 5.41
N ILE A 135 5.16 -1.66 4.67
CA ILE A 135 6.24 -2.47 4.12
C ILE A 135 6.06 -2.54 2.59
N ASP A 136 7.08 -3.07 1.91
CA ASP A 136 7.06 -3.26 0.46
C ASP A 136 7.06 -1.96 -0.37
N TRP A 137 8.10 -1.16 -0.15
CA TRP A 137 8.32 0.13 -0.80
C TRP A 137 8.84 0.03 -2.25
N ASP A 138 8.81 -1.14 -2.89
CA ASP A 138 9.39 -1.39 -4.21
C ASP A 138 8.82 -0.50 -5.32
N LEU A 139 7.53 -0.20 -5.21
CA LEU A 139 6.82 0.65 -6.15
C LEU A 139 6.91 2.14 -5.78
N ALA A 140 7.61 2.50 -4.71
CA ALA A 140 7.70 3.88 -4.26
C ALA A 140 8.28 4.79 -5.35
N ALA A 141 7.64 5.93 -5.61
CA ALA A 141 8.06 6.85 -6.67
C ALA A 141 7.51 8.26 -6.42
N PRO A 142 8.14 9.31 -6.96
CA PRO A 142 7.56 10.64 -7.02
C PRO A 142 6.12 10.60 -7.58
N GLY A 143 5.20 11.29 -6.92
CA GLY A 143 3.79 11.29 -7.30
C GLY A 143 2.96 12.36 -6.62
N ARG A 144 1.67 12.36 -6.95
CA ARG A 144 0.66 13.23 -6.35
C ARG A 144 0.05 12.55 -5.14
N ARG A 145 -0.21 13.29 -4.07
CA ARG A 145 -0.78 12.79 -2.81
C ARG A 145 -2.07 11.98 -3.04
N ILE A 146 -2.90 12.43 -3.99
CA ILE A 146 -4.18 11.78 -4.31
C ILE A 146 -4.01 10.35 -4.83
N HIS A 147 -2.87 10.00 -5.43
CA HIS A 147 -2.63 8.65 -5.94
C HIS A 147 -2.63 7.62 -4.81
N ASP A 148 -1.88 7.86 -3.73
CA ASP A 148 -1.85 6.95 -2.59
C ASP A 148 -3.16 6.96 -1.79
N VAL A 149 -3.82 8.12 -1.65
CA VAL A 149 -5.14 8.20 -1.00
C VAL A 149 -6.19 7.41 -1.76
N ALA A 150 -6.18 7.47 -3.10
CA ALA A 150 -7.05 6.65 -3.95
C ALA A 150 -6.72 5.15 -3.80
N HIS A 151 -5.45 4.79 -3.72
CA HIS A 151 -5.04 3.39 -3.53
C HIS A 151 -5.51 2.85 -2.19
N VAL A 152 -5.39 3.64 -1.10
CA VAL A 152 -5.96 3.30 0.22
C VAL A 152 -7.47 3.10 0.12
N CYS A 153 -8.19 4.03 -0.52
CA CYS A 153 -9.64 3.91 -0.68
C CYS A 153 -10.01 2.62 -1.42
N TRP A 154 -9.30 2.28 -2.49
CA TRP A 154 -9.58 1.05 -3.23
C TRP A 154 -9.32 -0.21 -2.40
N GLN A 155 -8.13 -0.33 -1.83
CA GLN A 155 -7.66 -1.57 -1.22
C GLN A 155 -8.23 -1.79 0.19
N PHE A 156 -8.27 -0.77 1.03
CA PHE A 156 -8.70 -0.93 2.42
C PHE A 156 -10.23 -0.94 2.58
N LEU A 157 -10.96 -0.35 1.62
CA LEU A 157 -12.44 -0.35 1.63
C LEU A 157 -13.03 -1.48 0.80
N CYS A 158 -12.17 -2.32 0.18
CA CYS A 158 -12.57 -3.42 -0.69
C CYS A 158 -13.55 -2.97 -1.79
N LEU A 159 -13.28 -1.84 -2.46
CA LEU A 159 -14.20 -1.29 -3.47
C LEU A 159 -14.40 -2.29 -4.61
N GLY A 160 -15.61 -2.83 -4.72
CA GLY A 160 -15.98 -3.86 -5.68
C GLY A 160 -17.35 -4.46 -5.36
N PRO A 161 -17.79 -5.52 -6.08
CA PRO A 161 -19.16 -6.04 -6.05
C PRO A 161 -19.76 -6.37 -4.67
N GLY A 162 -18.92 -6.63 -3.66
CA GLY A 162 -19.36 -6.90 -2.28
C GLY A 162 -19.52 -5.67 -1.38
N ALA A 163 -19.11 -4.48 -1.84
CA ALA A 163 -19.20 -3.25 -1.06
C ALA A 163 -20.58 -2.59 -1.19
N GLU A 164 -21.12 -2.10 -0.08
CA GLU A 164 -22.32 -1.25 -0.09
C GLU A 164 -21.92 0.19 -0.48
N PRO A 165 -22.50 0.78 -1.53
CA PRO A 165 -22.05 2.06 -2.07
C PRO A 165 -22.10 3.25 -1.11
N ALA A 166 -23.14 3.37 -0.26
CA ALA A 166 -23.24 4.49 0.68
C ALA A 166 -22.18 4.39 1.79
N GLU A 167 -21.94 3.19 2.28
CA GLU A 167 -20.92 2.87 3.27
C GLU A 167 -19.51 3.07 2.73
N ALA A 168 -19.25 2.61 1.50
CA ALA A 168 -18.01 2.89 0.80
C ALA A 168 -17.77 4.39 0.67
N GLY A 169 -18.80 5.16 0.28
CA GLY A 169 -18.73 6.61 0.22
C GLY A 169 -18.42 7.27 1.58
N ARG A 170 -19.07 6.82 2.66
CA ARG A 170 -18.81 7.28 4.03
C ARG A 170 -17.36 7.02 4.44
N ARG A 171 -16.84 5.83 4.17
CA ARG A 171 -15.46 5.46 4.51
C ARG A 171 -14.42 6.14 3.63
N MET A 172 -14.71 6.40 2.35
CA MET A 172 -13.87 7.25 1.49
C MET A 172 -13.75 8.67 2.05
N ARG A 173 -14.87 9.24 2.52
CA ARG A 173 -14.87 10.53 3.23
C ARG A 173 -13.99 10.48 4.47
N LEU A 174 -14.14 9.45 5.31
CA LEU A 174 -13.33 9.26 6.52
C LEU A 174 -11.83 9.21 6.20
N VAL A 175 -11.42 8.46 5.18
CA VAL A 175 -10.02 8.40 4.74
C VAL A 175 -9.53 9.77 4.28
N ALA A 176 -10.31 10.47 3.45
CA ALA A 176 -9.97 11.80 2.96
C ALA A 176 -9.86 12.84 4.09
N ASP A 177 -10.78 12.81 5.05
CA ASP A 177 -10.77 13.68 6.24
C ASP A 177 -9.55 13.39 7.12
N ALA A 178 -9.30 12.12 7.44
CA ALA A 178 -8.21 11.72 8.31
C ALA A 178 -6.82 11.98 7.70
N TYR A 179 -6.70 11.88 6.37
CA TYR A 179 -5.49 12.30 5.65
C TYR A 179 -5.34 13.84 5.59
N GLY A 180 -6.46 14.58 5.67
CA GLY A 180 -6.52 16.01 5.41
C GLY A 180 -6.37 16.33 3.91
N LEU A 181 -7.07 15.57 3.05
CA LEU A 181 -7.02 15.74 1.60
C LEU A 181 -7.82 16.98 1.20
N GLU A 182 -7.09 17.99 0.72
CA GLU A 182 -7.64 19.16 0.04
C GLU A 182 -7.99 18.81 -1.41
N GLY A 183 -9.06 19.40 -1.96
CA GLY A 183 -9.43 19.19 -3.36
C GLY A 183 -9.82 17.74 -3.69
N ARG A 184 -10.87 17.22 -3.04
CA ARG A 184 -11.35 15.83 -3.21
C ARG A 184 -11.96 15.53 -4.58
N SER A 185 -12.15 16.57 -5.39
CA SER A 185 -12.52 16.45 -6.80
C SER A 185 -11.50 15.57 -7.53
N GLY A 186 -11.98 14.48 -8.13
CA GLY A 186 -11.13 13.53 -8.86
C GLY A 186 -10.61 12.34 -8.04
N LEU A 187 -10.96 12.20 -6.75
CA LEU A 187 -10.55 11.02 -5.97
C LEU A 187 -11.12 9.73 -6.55
N VAL A 188 -12.42 9.69 -6.88
CA VAL A 188 -13.07 8.52 -7.50
C VAL A 188 -12.50 8.24 -8.89
N GLU A 189 -12.20 9.29 -9.66
CA GLU A 189 -11.52 9.14 -10.96
C GLU A 189 -10.12 8.54 -10.81
N THR A 190 -9.39 8.93 -9.77
CA THR A 190 -8.06 8.39 -9.48
C THR A 190 -8.14 6.91 -9.06
N VAL A 191 -9.21 6.51 -8.35
CA VAL A 191 -9.48 5.08 -8.05
C VAL A 191 -9.68 4.29 -9.34
N LEU A 192 -10.54 4.79 -10.24
CA LEU A 192 -10.79 4.15 -11.55
C LEU A 192 -9.51 4.03 -12.39
N TRP A 193 -8.70 5.10 -12.39
CA TRP A 193 -7.40 5.10 -13.06
C TRP A 193 -6.46 4.03 -12.47
N TRP A 194 -6.43 3.85 -11.15
CA TRP A 194 -5.62 2.82 -10.50
C TRP A 194 -6.08 1.41 -10.87
N GLN A 195 -7.38 1.13 -10.79
CA GLN A 195 -7.95 -0.16 -11.18
C GLN A 195 -7.57 -0.52 -12.61
N GLU A 196 -7.75 0.42 -13.54
CA GLU A 196 -7.40 0.23 -14.94
C GLU A 196 -5.89 0.08 -15.17
N ARG A 197 -5.07 0.90 -14.50
CA ARG A 197 -3.60 0.84 -14.57
C ARG A 197 -3.06 -0.50 -14.05
N CYS A 198 -3.55 -0.97 -12.90
CA CYS A 198 -3.12 -2.24 -12.31
C CYS A 198 -3.49 -3.43 -13.21
N GLY A 199 -4.72 -3.46 -13.72
CA GLY A 199 -5.15 -4.51 -14.66
C GLY A 199 -4.26 -4.55 -15.91
N ARG A 200 -3.99 -3.40 -16.54
CA ARG A 200 -3.08 -3.33 -17.70
C ARG A 200 -1.65 -3.71 -17.35
N GLY A 201 -1.15 -3.33 -16.17
CA GLY A 201 0.20 -3.64 -15.71
C GLY A 201 0.41 -5.15 -15.58
N ILE A 202 -0.51 -5.83 -14.90
CA ILE A 202 -0.48 -7.29 -14.74
C ILE A 202 -0.57 -7.99 -16.11
N ALA A 203 -1.51 -7.58 -16.97
CA ALA A 203 -1.67 -8.19 -18.30
C ALA A 203 -0.40 -8.06 -19.14
N ARG A 204 0.16 -6.84 -19.25
CA ARG A 204 1.38 -6.58 -20.03
C ARG A 204 2.59 -7.35 -19.51
N ALA A 205 2.78 -7.40 -18.20
CA ALA A 205 3.91 -8.12 -17.61
C ALA A 205 3.76 -9.64 -17.79
N ALA A 206 2.53 -10.17 -17.67
CA ALA A 206 2.26 -11.57 -17.96
C ALA A 206 2.52 -11.92 -19.44
N ASP A 207 2.15 -11.04 -20.37
CA ASP A 207 2.42 -11.22 -21.81
C ASP A 207 3.92 -11.10 -22.13
N ALA A 208 4.67 -10.33 -21.34
CA ALA A 208 6.12 -10.23 -21.41
C ALA A 208 6.86 -11.41 -20.74
N GLY A 209 6.14 -12.39 -20.20
CA GLY A 209 6.71 -13.61 -19.61
C GLY A 209 7.03 -13.53 -18.11
N ASP A 210 6.55 -12.51 -17.38
CA ASP A 210 6.70 -12.46 -15.93
C ASP A 210 5.87 -13.58 -15.26
N ALA A 211 6.57 -14.52 -14.62
CA ALA A 211 5.96 -15.70 -14.02
C ALA A 211 5.07 -15.38 -12.80
N ALA A 212 5.31 -14.29 -12.08
CA ALA A 212 4.46 -13.87 -10.97
C ALA A 212 3.16 -13.25 -11.52
N MET A 213 3.25 -12.39 -12.52
CA MET A 213 2.09 -11.74 -13.13
C MET A 213 1.24 -12.75 -13.91
N ALA A 214 1.85 -13.75 -14.56
CA ALA A 214 1.15 -14.86 -15.18
C ALA A 214 0.35 -15.69 -14.17
N ARG A 215 0.89 -15.91 -12.94
CA ARG A 215 0.17 -16.57 -11.85
C ARG A 215 -1.02 -15.75 -11.36
N LEU A 216 -0.87 -14.42 -11.21
CA LEU A 216 -1.99 -13.54 -10.85
C LEU A 216 -3.10 -13.58 -11.90
N ARG A 217 -2.75 -13.53 -13.19
CA ARG A 217 -3.71 -13.71 -14.28
C ARG A 217 -4.42 -15.06 -14.20
N GLY A 218 -3.69 -16.15 -14.02
CA GLY A 218 -4.27 -17.49 -13.89
C GLY A 218 -5.17 -17.66 -12.66
N ALA A 219 -4.98 -16.85 -11.62
CA ALA A 219 -5.78 -16.85 -10.40
C ALA A 219 -7.05 -15.98 -10.49
N GLY A 220 -7.32 -15.31 -11.62
CA GLY A 220 -8.53 -14.50 -11.80
C GLY A 220 -8.41 -13.04 -11.34
N VAL A 221 -7.20 -12.56 -11.02
CA VAL A 221 -7.00 -11.20 -10.48
C VAL A 221 -7.40 -10.11 -11.49
N LEU A 222 -7.25 -10.36 -12.80
CA LEU A 222 -7.67 -9.39 -13.81
C LEU A 222 -9.20 -9.22 -13.85
N GLU A 223 -9.93 -10.30 -13.67
CA GLU A 223 -11.38 -10.35 -13.58
C GLU A 223 -11.87 -9.65 -12.31
N GLU A 224 -11.20 -9.86 -11.17
CA GLU A 224 -11.48 -9.16 -9.92
C GLU A 224 -11.28 -7.65 -10.05
N ILE A 225 -10.16 -7.21 -10.63
CA ILE A 225 -9.88 -5.78 -10.88
C ILE A 225 -10.93 -5.17 -11.82
N ARG A 226 -11.32 -5.90 -12.87
CA ARG A 226 -12.36 -5.45 -13.79
C ARG A 226 -13.72 -5.32 -13.10
N ALA A 227 -14.09 -6.30 -12.27
CA ALA A 227 -15.33 -6.23 -11.51
C ALA A 227 -15.32 -5.06 -10.49
N ALA A 228 -14.17 -4.78 -9.87
CA ALA A 228 -13.99 -3.60 -9.01
C ALA A 228 -14.13 -2.28 -9.78
N TYR A 229 -13.55 -2.21 -10.99
CA TYR A 229 -13.71 -1.07 -11.89
C TYR A 229 -15.16 -0.85 -12.28
N ASP A 230 -15.85 -1.88 -12.77
CA ASP A 230 -17.24 -1.80 -13.21
C ASP A 230 -18.16 -1.36 -12.07
N TRP A 231 -17.95 -1.89 -10.86
CA TRP A 231 -18.66 -1.47 -9.66
C TRP A 231 -18.39 0.01 -9.32
N THR A 232 -17.12 0.43 -9.33
CA THR A 232 -16.74 1.81 -9.00
C THR A 232 -17.33 2.79 -10.01
N ALA A 233 -17.31 2.43 -11.30
CA ALA A 233 -17.87 3.23 -12.37
C ALA A 233 -19.40 3.35 -12.25
N LEU A 234 -20.09 2.25 -11.96
CA LEU A 234 -21.54 2.22 -11.74
C LEU A 234 -21.96 3.11 -10.56
N HIS A 235 -21.20 3.09 -9.46
CA HIS A 235 -21.53 3.82 -8.23
C HIS A 235 -20.85 5.18 -8.09
N ARG A 236 -20.16 5.65 -9.14
CA ARG A 236 -19.38 6.89 -9.16
C ARG A 236 -20.12 8.08 -8.57
N ALA A 237 -21.36 8.31 -8.99
CA ALA A 237 -22.16 9.46 -8.53
C ALA A 237 -22.46 9.42 -7.01
N THR A 238 -22.65 8.22 -6.45
CA THR A 238 -22.85 8.04 -5.00
C THR A 238 -21.57 8.33 -4.23
N LEU A 239 -20.44 7.77 -4.70
CA LEU A 239 -19.14 7.97 -4.09
C LEU A 239 -18.71 9.44 -4.13
N GLU A 240 -18.87 10.10 -5.28
CA GLU A 240 -18.53 11.53 -5.45
C GLU A 240 -19.39 12.43 -4.58
N ARG A 241 -20.69 12.14 -4.46
CA ARG A 241 -21.59 12.91 -3.57
C ARG A 241 -21.15 12.78 -2.11
N ALA A 242 -20.73 11.60 -1.70
CA ALA A 242 -20.25 11.34 -0.36
C ALA A 242 -18.94 12.07 -0.04
N LEU A 243 -18.23 12.65 -1.02
CA LEU A 243 -16.96 13.39 -0.85
C LEU A 243 -17.09 14.92 -0.87
N ARG A 244 -18.28 15.47 -1.15
CA ARG A 244 -18.55 16.92 -1.27
C ARG A 244 -18.57 17.66 0.06
#